data_AF-A0A317Y0B3-F1
#
_entry.id   AF-A0A317Y0B3-F1
#
_cell.length_a   1.000
_cell.length_b   1.000
_cell.length_c   1.000
_cell.angle_alpha   90.00
_cell.angle_beta   90.00
_cell.angle_gamma   90.00
#
_symmetry.space_group_name_H-M   'P 1'
#
loop_
_entity.id
_entity.type
_entity.pdbx_description
1 polymer ?
#
loop_
_entity_poly.entity_id
_entity_poly.type
_entity_poly.pdbx_seq_one_letter_code
_entity_poly.pdbx_strand_id
1 'polypeptide(L)'
;MEAQATATATVKEALAALYHHPDDAIRTAADRWLQEFQHTLDAWQVADSLLHDESSNLETLIFCSQTLRSKVQRDFEELPSEAFRSLQDSLYVLLKKFNKGPQKVRTQICIAIAALAVHVPVEDWGAGGIVNWLSDEMKAHPEFIPGFLELLIVLPQNEGYHHCVAPRTMRHADLWPFVLRA
;
A
#
# COMPACT_ATOMS: atom_id res chain seq x y z
N MET A 1 -3.12 -22.15 -3.68
CA MET A 1 -1.77 -21.82 -3.16
C MET A 1 -0.75 -21.67 -4.28
N GLU A 2 -0.76 -22.57 -5.27
CA GLU A 2 0.17 -22.53 -6.42
C GLU A 2 0.03 -21.24 -7.26
N ALA A 3 -1.19 -20.82 -7.58
CA ALA A 3 -1.44 -19.58 -8.34
C ALA A 3 -0.87 -18.32 -7.66
N GLN A 4 -0.96 -18.23 -6.32
CA GLN A 4 -0.42 -17.09 -5.56
C GLN A 4 1.11 -17.09 -5.58
N ALA A 5 1.74 -18.25 -5.45
CA ALA A 5 3.20 -18.39 -5.54
C ALA A 5 3.72 -18.03 -6.95
N THR A 6 2.96 -18.36 -7.99
CA THR A 6 3.28 -17.93 -9.36
C THR A 6 3.19 -16.41 -9.48
N ALA A 7 2.12 -15.78 -8.98
CA ALA A 7 1.93 -14.34 -9.08
C ALA A 7 3.02 -13.54 -8.35
N THR A 8 3.41 -13.95 -7.14
CA THR A 8 4.52 -13.31 -6.40
C THR A 8 5.85 -13.45 -7.13
N ALA A 9 6.12 -14.61 -7.74
CA ALA A 9 7.31 -14.83 -8.55
C ALA A 9 7.33 -13.93 -9.79
N THR A 10 6.21 -13.80 -10.51
CA THR A 10 6.11 -12.93 -11.70
C THR A 10 6.35 -11.46 -11.36
N VAL A 11 5.84 -10.98 -10.21
CA VAL A 11 6.13 -9.61 -9.75
C VAL A 11 7.61 -9.41 -9.45
N LYS A 12 8.25 -10.36 -8.74
CA LYS A 12 9.69 -10.30 -8.46
C LYS A 12 10.52 -10.30 -9.76
N GLU A 13 10.14 -11.12 -10.75
CA GLU A 13 10.81 -11.17 -12.05
C GLU A 13 10.64 -9.87 -12.84
N ALA A 14 9.43 -9.33 -12.91
CA ALA A 14 9.17 -8.06 -13.59
C ALA A 14 9.93 -6.89 -12.93
N LEU A 15 10.03 -6.88 -11.60
CA LEU A 15 10.84 -5.88 -10.89
C LEU A 15 12.33 -6.04 -11.18
N ALA A 16 12.86 -7.27 -11.18
CA ALA A 16 14.25 -7.53 -11.55
C ALA A 16 14.53 -7.08 -12.99
N ALA A 17 13.60 -7.33 -13.92
CA ALA A 17 13.70 -6.85 -15.29
C ALA A 17 13.68 -5.32 -15.35
N LEU A 18 12.78 -4.66 -14.61
CA LEU A 18 12.68 -3.20 -14.56
C LEU A 18 13.97 -2.53 -14.07
N TYR A 19 14.61 -3.05 -13.01
CA TYR A 19 15.75 -2.39 -12.38
C TYR A 19 17.12 -2.84 -12.91
N HIS A 20 17.23 -4.04 -13.47
CA HIS A 20 18.54 -4.64 -13.77
C HIS A 20 18.71 -5.09 -15.23
N HIS A 21 17.66 -5.07 -16.06
CA HIS A 21 17.78 -5.54 -17.44
C HIS A 21 18.55 -4.52 -18.31
N PRO A 22 19.56 -4.96 -19.11
CA PRO A 22 20.36 -4.05 -19.93
C PRO A 22 19.58 -3.43 -21.10
N ASP A 23 18.59 -4.14 -21.63
CA ASP A 23 17.73 -3.65 -22.72
C ASP A 23 16.58 -2.76 -22.21
N ASP A 24 16.56 -1.51 -22.68
CA ASP A 24 15.55 -0.49 -22.39
C ASP A 24 14.14 -0.94 -22.79
N ALA A 25 13.98 -1.64 -23.90
CA ALA A 25 12.67 -2.10 -24.37
C ALA A 25 12.03 -3.08 -23.37
N ILE A 26 12.86 -3.95 -22.77
CA ILE A 26 12.42 -4.91 -21.75
C ILE A 26 12.10 -4.18 -20.44
N ARG A 27 12.90 -3.19 -20.04
CA ARG A 27 12.58 -2.36 -18.86
C ARG A 27 11.24 -1.64 -19.02
N THR A 28 10.98 -1.03 -20.19
CA THR A 28 9.70 -0.38 -20.47
C THR A 28 8.53 -1.37 -20.51
N ALA A 29 8.74 -2.57 -21.06
CA ALA A 29 7.71 -3.59 -21.06
C ALA A 29 7.37 -4.06 -19.63
N ALA A 30 8.39 -4.24 -18.78
CA ALA A 30 8.23 -4.61 -17.38
C ALA A 30 7.53 -3.50 -16.57
N ASP A 31 7.91 -2.24 -16.76
CA ASP A 31 7.26 -1.09 -16.12
C ASP A 31 5.76 -1.04 -16.46
N ARG A 32 5.42 -1.16 -17.75
CA ARG A 32 4.02 -1.19 -18.20
C ARG A 32 3.25 -2.35 -17.58
N TRP A 33 3.83 -3.54 -17.57
CA TRP A 33 3.19 -4.70 -16.96
C TRP A 33 2.96 -4.50 -15.44
N LEU A 34 3.93 -3.93 -14.73
CA LEU A 34 3.80 -3.62 -13.30
C LEU A 34 2.71 -2.57 -13.04
N GLN A 35 2.58 -1.57 -13.91
CA GLN A 35 1.49 -0.58 -13.83
C GLN A 35 0.13 -1.24 -14.06
N GLU A 36 -0.01 -2.11 -15.06
CA GLU A 36 -1.22 -2.88 -15.32
C GLU A 36 -1.56 -3.80 -14.14
N PHE A 37 -0.54 -4.46 -13.56
CA PHE A 37 -0.69 -5.30 -12.39
C PHE A 37 -1.29 -4.55 -11.20
N GLN A 38 -0.87 -3.31 -10.92
CA GLN A 38 -1.41 -2.50 -9.81
C GLN A 38 -2.93 -2.27 -9.91
N HIS A 39 -3.51 -2.36 -11.11
CA HIS A 39 -4.95 -2.22 -11.34
C HIS A 39 -5.74 -3.53 -11.17
N THR A 40 -5.07 -4.67 -10.99
CA THR A 40 -5.73 -5.97 -10.82
C THR A 40 -6.21 -6.19 -9.38
N LEU A 41 -7.17 -7.09 -9.18
CA LEU A 41 -7.62 -7.50 -7.83
C LEU A 41 -6.52 -8.26 -7.07
N ASP A 42 -5.70 -9.04 -7.79
CA ASP A 42 -4.62 -9.85 -7.21
C ASP A 42 -3.53 -8.99 -6.55
N ALA A 43 -3.39 -7.73 -6.98
CA ALA A 43 -2.41 -6.80 -6.42
C ALA A 43 -2.54 -6.60 -4.91
N TRP A 44 -3.75 -6.69 -4.35
CA TRP A 44 -3.97 -6.64 -2.91
C TRP A 44 -3.21 -7.75 -2.17
N GLN A 45 -3.49 -9.00 -2.54
CA GLN A 45 -2.93 -10.16 -1.86
C GLN A 45 -1.46 -10.35 -2.16
N VAL A 46 -1.04 -10.12 -3.42
CA VAL A 46 0.35 -10.29 -3.85
C VAL A 46 1.26 -9.25 -3.21
N ALA A 47 0.87 -7.97 -3.18
CA ALA A 47 1.66 -6.94 -2.51
C ALA A 47 1.79 -7.21 -1.00
N ASP A 48 0.69 -7.58 -0.34
CA ASP A 48 0.69 -7.93 1.08
C ASP A 48 1.59 -9.14 1.38
N SER A 49 1.48 -10.20 0.57
CA SER A 49 2.33 -11.40 0.68
C SER A 49 3.82 -11.08 0.54
N LEU A 50 4.17 -10.25 -0.45
CA LEU A 50 5.55 -9.84 -0.70
C LEU A 50 6.12 -8.93 0.39
N LEU A 51 5.29 -8.14 1.07
CA LEU A 51 5.69 -7.33 2.22
C LEU A 51 5.93 -8.19 3.47
N HIS A 52 5.18 -9.30 3.62
CA HIS A 52 5.38 -10.28 4.70
C HIS A 52 6.58 -11.19 4.48
N ASP A 53 6.91 -11.49 3.23
CA ASP A 53 8.07 -12.30 2.86
C ASP A 53 9.40 -11.67 3.32
N GLU A 54 10.23 -12.44 4.01
CA GLU A 54 11.57 -12.02 4.47
C GLU A 54 12.62 -12.07 3.36
N SER A 55 12.36 -12.82 2.28
CA SER A 55 13.25 -12.93 1.12
C SER A 55 13.11 -11.75 0.14
N SER A 56 12.13 -10.87 0.35
CA SER A 56 11.88 -9.72 -0.51
C SER A 56 13.00 -8.67 -0.41
N ASN A 57 13.54 -8.28 -1.57
CA ASN A 57 14.53 -7.22 -1.65
C ASN A 57 13.90 -5.82 -1.45
N LEU A 58 14.73 -4.79 -1.28
CA LEU A 58 14.26 -3.43 -1.03
C LEU A 58 13.35 -2.87 -2.13
N GLU A 59 13.65 -3.16 -3.39
CA GLU A 59 12.86 -2.72 -4.55
C GLU A 59 11.44 -3.31 -4.51
N THR A 60 11.33 -4.60 -4.20
CA THR A 60 10.04 -5.29 -4.01
C THR A 60 9.26 -4.66 -2.88
N LEU A 61 9.90 -4.40 -1.73
CA LEU A 61 9.25 -3.78 -0.58
C LEU A 61 8.75 -2.36 -0.89
N ILE A 62 9.52 -1.56 -1.61
CA ILE A 62 9.11 -0.22 -2.04
C ILE A 62 7.93 -0.31 -3.00
N PHE A 63 7.99 -1.14 -4.03
CA PHE A 63 6.92 -1.30 -5.00
C PHE A 63 5.62 -1.78 -4.35
N CYS A 64 5.70 -2.81 -3.52
CA CYS A 64 4.52 -3.41 -2.89
C CYS A 64 3.88 -2.46 -1.87
N SER A 65 4.68 -1.73 -1.08
CA SER A 65 4.13 -0.76 -0.13
C SER A 65 3.46 0.43 -0.82
N GLN A 66 4.01 0.91 -1.94
CA GLN A 66 3.38 1.94 -2.76
C GLN A 66 2.08 1.44 -3.42
N THR A 67 2.09 0.21 -3.92
CA THR A 67 0.93 -0.45 -4.51
C THR A 67 -0.19 -0.57 -3.49
N LEU A 68 0.11 -1.09 -2.30
CA LEU A 68 -0.88 -1.27 -1.23
C LEU A 68 -1.47 0.06 -0.76
N ARG A 69 -0.63 1.10 -0.61
CA ARG A 69 -1.12 2.46 -0.34
C ARG A 69 -2.07 2.95 -1.42
N SER A 70 -1.69 2.84 -2.70
CA SER A 70 -2.51 3.29 -3.82
C SER A 70 -3.85 2.56 -3.87
N LYS A 71 -3.82 1.23 -3.64
CA LYS A 71 -5.00 0.37 -3.55
C LYS A 71 -5.96 0.83 -2.46
N VAL A 72 -5.46 1.10 -1.24
CA VAL A 72 -6.28 1.62 -0.14
C VAL A 72 -6.88 2.99 -0.48
N GLN A 73 -6.10 3.88 -1.10
CA GLN A 73 -6.57 5.24 -1.39
C GLN A 73 -7.59 5.31 -2.54
N ARG A 74 -7.52 4.41 -3.52
CA ARG A 74 -8.22 4.57 -4.81
C ARG A 74 -9.22 3.46 -5.11
N ASP A 75 -8.94 2.26 -4.63
CA ASP A 75 -9.64 1.04 -5.03
C ASP A 75 -10.19 0.29 -3.80
N PHE A 76 -10.42 1.00 -2.68
CA PHE A 76 -10.96 0.43 -1.44
C PHE A 76 -12.30 -0.29 -1.66
N GLU A 77 -13.13 0.21 -2.58
CA GLU A 77 -14.42 -0.40 -2.95
C GLU A 77 -14.30 -1.82 -3.54
N GLU A 78 -13.11 -2.23 -3.99
CA GLU A 78 -12.85 -3.61 -4.43
C GLU A 78 -12.82 -4.61 -3.27
N LEU A 79 -12.56 -4.14 -2.04
CA LEU A 79 -12.49 -5.01 -0.87
C LEU A 79 -13.89 -5.40 -0.39
N PRO A 80 -14.12 -6.68 -0.09
CA PRO A 80 -15.32 -7.10 0.64
C PRO A 80 -15.42 -6.35 1.98
N SER A 81 -16.64 -6.04 2.41
CA SER A 81 -16.92 -5.31 3.66
C SER A 81 -16.39 -5.97 4.92
N GLU A 82 -15.99 -7.24 4.86
CA GLU A 82 -15.39 -7.98 5.98
C GLU A 82 -13.86 -8.05 5.90
N ALA A 83 -13.28 -7.82 4.72
CA ALA A 83 -11.85 -8.00 4.47
C ALA A 83 -10.98 -6.84 5.01
N PHE A 84 -11.58 -5.67 5.25
CA PHE A 84 -10.83 -4.49 5.72
C PHE A 84 -10.18 -4.74 7.09
N ARG A 85 -10.79 -5.54 7.97
CA ARG A 85 -10.22 -5.90 9.28
C ARG A 85 -8.95 -6.72 9.12
N SER A 86 -8.99 -7.71 8.23
CA SER A 86 -7.80 -8.50 7.90
C SER A 86 -6.69 -7.62 7.32
N LEU A 87 -7.03 -6.64 6.49
CA LEU A 87 -6.05 -5.69 5.94
C LEU A 87 -5.49 -4.76 7.04
N GLN A 88 -6.33 -4.28 7.96
CA GLN A 88 -5.93 -3.46 9.09
C GLN A 88 -4.90 -4.19 9.96
N ASP A 89 -5.20 -5.44 10.34
CA ASP A 89 -4.31 -6.30 11.12
C ASP A 89 -2.98 -6.53 10.38
N SER A 90 -3.06 -6.81 9.08
CA SER A 90 -1.89 -7.01 8.22
C SER A 90 -0.99 -5.77 8.18
N LEU A 91 -1.57 -4.60 7.90
CA LEU A 91 -0.85 -3.32 7.89
C LEU A 91 -0.23 -3.00 9.26
N TYR A 92 -0.92 -3.33 10.35
CA TYR A 92 -0.40 -3.14 11.70
C TYR A 92 0.79 -4.05 12.00
N VAL A 93 0.75 -5.32 11.58
CA VAL A 93 1.90 -6.23 11.64
C VAL A 93 3.08 -5.69 10.82
N LEU A 94 2.82 -5.20 9.60
CA LEU A 94 3.84 -4.60 8.74
C LEU A 94 4.45 -3.34 9.34
N LEU A 95 3.66 -2.49 9.99
CA LEU A 95 4.15 -1.29 10.68
C LEU A 95 5.17 -1.67 11.77
N LYS A 96 4.86 -2.70 12.57
CA LYS A 96 5.78 -3.24 13.58
C LYS A 96 7.03 -3.85 12.94
N LYS A 97 6.88 -4.65 11.88
CA LYS A 97 7.98 -5.25 11.11
C LYS A 97 8.95 -4.19 10.60
N PHE A 98 8.43 -3.11 10.01
CA PHE A 98 9.24 -2.05 9.39
C PHE A 98 9.57 -0.87 10.32
N ASN A 99 9.27 -0.96 11.61
CA ASN A 99 9.60 0.09 12.59
C ASN A 99 11.10 0.45 12.57
N LYS A 100 11.98 -0.55 12.51
CA LYS A 100 13.44 -0.37 12.33
C LYS A 100 13.91 -0.59 10.88
N GLY A 101 12.97 -0.78 9.96
CA GLY A 101 13.23 -1.04 8.54
C GLY A 101 13.43 0.23 7.72
N PRO A 102 13.47 0.09 6.38
CA PRO A 102 13.62 1.21 5.46
C PRO A 102 12.52 2.26 5.67
N GLN A 103 12.90 3.50 6.00
CA GLN A 103 11.95 4.58 6.28
C GLN A 103 10.92 4.75 5.16
N LYS A 104 11.35 4.69 3.89
CA LYS A 104 10.45 4.82 2.73
C LYS A 104 9.29 3.83 2.79
N VAL A 105 9.55 2.56 3.12
CA VAL A 105 8.53 1.50 3.20
C VAL A 105 7.60 1.75 4.39
N ARG A 106 8.18 2.09 5.54
CA ARG A 106 7.39 2.42 6.75
C ARG A 106 6.45 3.60 6.51
N THR A 107 6.92 4.68 5.89
CA THR A 107 6.07 5.84 5.56
C THR A 107 4.91 5.44 4.66
N GLN A 108 5.13 4.59 3.64
CA GLN A 108 4.04 4.11 2.78
C GLN A 108 2.99 3.32 3.56
N ILE A 109 3.42 2.46 4.49
CA ILE A 109 2.51 1.70 5.36
C ILE A 109 1.73 2.64 6.28
N CYS A 110 2.38 3.64 6.88
CA CYS A 110 1.70 4.64 7.70
C CYS A 110 0.63 5.39 6.88
N ILE A 111 0.93 5.78 5.64
CA ILE A 111 -0.04 6.44 4.77
C ILE A 111 -1.19 5.48 4.39
N ALA A 112 -0.90 4.20 4.14
CA ALA A 112 -1.93 3.20 3.87
C ALA A 112 -2.88 3.03 5.07
N ILE A 113 -2.36 2.97 6.29
CA ILE A 113 -3.18 2.90 7.52
C ILE A 113 -4.01 4.17 7.69
N ALA A 114 -3.41 5.35 7.46
CA ALA A 114 -4.12 6.62 7.54
C ALA A 114 -5.24 6.72 6.49
N ALA A 115 -5.01 6.25 5.26
CA ALA A 115 -6.03 6.16 4.23
C ALA A 115 -7.13 5.16 4.61
N LEU A 116 -6.77 4.02 5.21
CA LEU A 116 -7.76 3.04 5.69
C LEU A 116 -8.67 3.65 6.76
N ALA A 117 -8.11 4.46 7.66
CA ALA A 117 -8.85 5.14 8.72
C ALA A 117 -9.93 6.11 8.21
N VAL A 118 -9.76 6.63 6.98
CA VAL A 118 -10.76 7.46 6.30
C VAL A 118 -11.94 6.64 5.81
N HIS A 119 -11.71 5.40 5.37
CA HIS A 119 -12.75 4.53 4.82
C HIS A 119 -13.50 3.72 5.89
N VAL A 120 -12.86 3.49 7.04
CA VAL A 120 -13.40 2.66 8.12
C VAL A 120 -14.09 3.54 9.17
N PRO A 121 -15.31 3.18 9.62
CA PRO A 121 -16.01 3.92 10.67
C PRO A 121 -15.20 4.03 11.96
N VAL A 122 -15.40 5.12 12.70
CA VAL A 122 -14.66 5.41 13.94
C VAL A 122 -14.85 4.31 14.98
N GLU A 123 -16.04 3.72 15.04
CA GLU A 123 -16.38 2.61 15.93
C GLU A 123 -15.55 1.34 15.72
N ASP A 124 -15.12 1.08 14.48
CA ASP A 124 -14.29 -0.09 14.17
C ASP A 124 -12.82 0.09 14.59
N TRP A 125 -12.39 1.32 14.88
CA TRP A 125 -11.11 1.61 15.51
C TRP A 125 -11.19 1.62 17.05
N GLY A 126 -12.37 1.43 17.63
CA GLY A 126 -12.59 1.43 19.07
C GLY A 126 -13.07 2.77 19.64
N ALA A 127 -13.27 2.82 20.96
CA ALA A 127 -13.84 3.97 21.64
C ALA A 127 -12.92 5.20 21.54
N GLY A 128 -13.27 6.10 20.62
CA GLY A 128 -12.52 7.34 20.32
C GLY A 128 -11.55 7.25 19.14
N GLY A 129 -11.73 6.27 18.26
CA GLY A 129 -11.13 6.24 16.93
C GLY A 129 -9.64 5.89 16.90
N ILE A 130 -9.04 6.06 15.73
CA ILE A 130 -7.65 5.65 15.45
C ILE A 130 -6.62 6.27 16.40
N VAL A 131 -6.85 7.50 16.89
CA VAL A 131 -5.92 8.18 17.81
C VAL A 131 -5.89 7.51 19.18
N ASN A 132 -7.05 7.12 19.70
CA ASN A 132 -7.13 6.40 20.97
C ASN A 132 -6.55 5.00 20.86
N TRP A 133 -6.90 4.29 19.79
CA TRP A 133 -6.28 3.00 19.46
C TRP A 133 -4.75 3.12 19.45
N LEU A 134 -4.21 4.10 18.74
CA LEU A 134 -2.77 4.29 18.66
C LEU A 134 -2.15 4.68 20.01
N SER A 135 -2.84 5.47 20.84
CA SER A 135 -2.39 5.79 22.19
C SER A 135 -2.26 4.54 23.05
N ASP A 136 -3.22 3.61 22.96
CA ASP A 136 -3.18 2.35 23.68
C ASP A 136 -2.09 1.41 23.15
N GLU A 137 -1.90 1.35 21.83
CA GLU A 137 -0.80 0.61 21.21
C GLU A 137 0.59 1.16 21.61
N MET A 138 0.74 2.48 21.71
CA MET A 138 1.98 3.11 22.18
C MET A 138 2.29 2.76 23.65
N LYS A 139 1.26 2.64 24.50
CA LYS A 139 1.43 2.23 25.91
C LYS A 139 1.79 0.76 26.01
N ALA A 140 1.15 -0.09 25.20
CA ALA A 140 1.38 -1.53 25.18
C ALA A 140 2.76 -1.88 24.59
N HIS A 141 3.20 -1.13 23.56
CA HIS A 141 4.41 -1.41 22.80
C HIS A 141 5.31 -0.17 22.65
N PRO A 142 5.97 0.26 23.73
CA PRO A 142 6.82 1.46 23.72
C PRO A 142 7.99 1.37 22.73
N GLU A 143 8.41 0.17 22.34
CA GLU A 143 9.46 -0.08 21.35
C GLU A 143 9.10 0.36 19.92
N PHE A 144 7.81 0.50 19.60
CA PHE A 144 7.30 0.91 18.30
C PHE A 144 6.84 2.37 18.24
N ILE A 145 7.07 3.14 19.32
CA ILE A 145 6.73 4.58 19.40
C ILE A 145 7.17 5.38 18.17
N PRO A 146 8.40 5.24 17.64
CA PRO A 146 8.80 6.02 16.46
C PRO A 146 7.90 5.79 15.24
N GLY A 147 7.53 4.54 14.95
CA GLY A 147 6.60 4.21 13.87
C GLY A 147 5.19 4.75 14.12
N PHE A 148 4.71 4.72 15.37
CA PHE A 148 3.42 5.29 15.73
C PHE A 148 3.39 6.82 15.65
N LEU A 149 4.47 7.50 16.04
CA LEU A 149 4.59 8.95 15.87
C LEU A 149 4.59 9.33 14.39
N GLU A 150 5.24 8.54 13.54
CA GLU A 150 5.18 8.74 12.09
C GLU A 150 3.75 8.59 11.56
N LEU A 151 2.99 7.60 12.05
CA LEU A 151 1.57 7.46 11.72
C LEU A 151 0.76 8.69 12.13
N LEU A 152 0.94 9.22 13.35
CA LEU A 152 0.28 10.46 13.79
C LEU A 152 0.58 11.66 12.90
N ILE A 153 1.80 11.75 12.38
CA ILE A 153 2.22 12.85 11.50
C ILE A 153 1.53 12.76 10.13
N VAL A 154 1.34 11.55 9.59
CA VAL A 154 0.73 11.36 8.26
C VAL A 154 -0.80 11.29 8.28
N LEU A 155 -1.42 11.02 9.43
CA LEU A 155 -2.87 11.00 9.59
C LEU A 155 -3.57 12.27 9.07
N PRO A 156 -3.25 13.48 9.56
CA PRO A 156 -3.94 14.71 9.12
C PRO A 156 -3.65 15.07 7.65
N GLN A 157 -2.57 14.54 7.06
CA GLN A 157 -2.22 14.80 5.66
C GLN A 157 -3.18 14.12 4.69
N ASN A 158 -3.91 13.08 5.12
CA ASN A 158 -4.86 12.37 4.29
C ASN A 158 -6.27 13.00 4.30
N GLU A 159 -6.57 13.90 5.23
CA GLU A 159 -7.85 14.65 5.26
C GLU A 159 -7.99 15.60 4.04
N GLY A 160 -6.88 16.00 3.40
CA GLY A 160 -6.91 16.76 2.14
C GLY A 160 -7.22 15.92 0.90
N TYR A 161 -7.14 14.59 0.96
CA TYR A 161 -7.36 13.70 -0.19
C TYR A 161 -8.83 13.35 -0.42
N HIS A 162 -9.72 13.62 0.54
CA HIS A 162 -11.17 13.44 0.41
C HIS A 162 -11.77 14.16 -0.82
N HIS A 163 -11.10 15.19 -1.32
CA HIS A 163 -11.58 16.04 -2.42
C HIS A 163 -11.16 15.48 -3.79
N CYS A 164 -10.19 14.56 -3.82
CA CYS A 164 -9.64 13.93 -5.01
C CYS A 164 -10.10 12.47 -5.19
N VAL A 165 -10.70 11.85 -4.17
CA VAL A 165 -11.47 10.61 -4.32
C VAL A 165 -12.83 10.96 -4.93
N ALA A 166 -12.81 11.42 -6.18
CA ALA A 166 -14.02 11.43 -6.98
C ALA A 166 -14.47 9.97 -7.11
N PRO A 167 -15.75 9.64 -6.84
CA PRO A 167 -16.26 8.31 -7.16
C PRO A 167 -15.95 8.07 -8.63
N ARG A 168 -15.27 6.96 -8.95
CA ARG A 168 -15.02 6.52 -10.33
C ARG A 168 -16.37 6.25 -10.98
N THR A 169 -17.03 7.31 -11.42
CA THR A 169 -18.08 7.24 -12.41
C THR A 169 -17.39 6.77 -13.68
N MET A 170 -17.73 5.53 -14.08
CA MET A 170 -17.45 4.95 -15.39
C MET A 170 -17.31 6.04 -16.46
N ARG A 171 -16.10 6.22 -16.99
CA ARG A 171 -15.90 6.69 -18.36
C ARG A 171 -14.74 5.93 -18.99
N HIS A 172 -15.11 4.84 -19.66
CA HIS A 172 -14.56 4.56 -20.97
C HIS A 172 -14.64 5.84 -21.82
N ALA A 173 -13.61 6.05 -22.63
CA ALA A 173 -13.46 7.09 -23.64
C ALA A 173 -12.91 8.44 -23.15
N ASP A 174 -11.71 8.72 -23.69
CA ASP A 174 -11.16 10.01 -24.06
C ASP A 174 -10.74 10.97 -22.94
N LEU A 175 -9.41 11.09 -22.78
CA LEU A 175 -8.60 12.32 -22.85
C LEU A 175 -7.42 12.26 -21.85
N TRP A 176 -6.23 11.89 -22.35
CA TRP A 176 -4.98 12.42 -21.78
C TRP A 176 -4.10 12.95 -22.90
N PRO A 177 -4.01 14.27 -23.07
CA PRO A 177 -2.83 14.86 -23.69
C PRO A 177 -2.09 15.72 -22.65
N PHE A 178 -0.77 15.55 -22.66
CA PHE A 178 0.27 16.40 -22.07
C PHE A 178 0.77 16.13 -20.64
N VAL A 179 2.05 16.48 -20.51
CA VAL A 179 2.91 16.64 -19.30
C VAL A 179 3.72 15.37 -18.99
N LEU A 180 5.04 15.24 -19.21
CA LEU A 180 6.14 16.17 -19.54
C LEU A 180 7.31 15.39 -20.19
N ARG A 181 7.78 15.82 -21.37
CA ARG A 181 9.20 15.77 -21.75
C ARG A 181 9.72 17.19 -21.66
N ALA A 182 10.74 17.40 -20.84
CA ALA A 182 11.73 18.46 -20.99
C ALA A 182 13.09 17.77 -21.10
#